data_AF-A0A3M1G9T8-F1
#
_entry.id   AF-A0A3M1G9T8-F1
#
_cell.length_a   1.000
_cell.length_b   1.000
_cell.length_c   1.000
_cell.angle_alpha   90.00
_cell.angle_beta   90.00
_cell.angle_gamma   90.00
#
_symmetry.space_group_name_H-M   'P 1'
#
loop_
_entity.id
_entity.type
_entity.pdbx_description
1 polymer ?
#
loop_
_entity_poly.entity_id
_entity_poly.type
_entity_poly.pdbx_seq_one_letter_code
_entity_poly.pdbx_strand_id
1 'polypeptide(L)'
;QTDIAAAEEAAWAKLVGAQGGEGRIFYRRRPQNTGRKAGNIADFVRRWGAAYAHMIVLDADSVMRGDTMVALARMMQANPRVGIIQTLPMAAGRTTLFARATQFAARLNGPMLAAGLAFWQLGEGNYWGHNAIIRMRPFAAFCGLPTLPGAAPLGGDILSHDFVEAAFMRRAGYEVWMAPALEGSWEEIPSNALDMAARDKRWCQGNMQHMALLPCSGLHWVSRIHMLTGVMSYAASLFWLAALFVSSAIIGIEAIEGHAYFLPGYQLFPNWPQARDSEIALLLGGTLALLFVPKFLGLALALRNAALRRQFGGASRLLASVLCEQALSVLMAPMMMVFHAGFVAATLAGRVVAWNAQDRSDRGVGLGEAYRRLRPQLWLGLAWTLATVAIAPRFFWWLSPVLAGLLLAIPLAMATSRADWGLRARAWGLFLTPEETAPPLEWREVLQSTVPAVPAPARLSA
;
A
#
# COMPACT_ATOMS: atom_id res chain seq x y z
N GLN A 1 -0.07 -29.94 -3.73
CA GLN A 1 1.31 -29.37 -3.70
C GLN A 1 2.19 -30.03 -4.75
N THR A 2 2.24 -31.37 -4.85
CA THR A 2 3.01 -32.10 -5.89
C THR A 2 2.62 -31.70 -7.31
N ASP A 3 1.33 -31.53 -7.58
CA ASP A 3 0.82 -31.10 -8.89
C ASP A 3 1.28 -29.68 -9.29
N ILE A 4 1.24 -28.73 -8.34
CA ILE A 4 1.73 -27.35 -8.56
C ILE A 4 3.23 -27.34 -8.86
N ALA A 5 4.02 -28.10 -8.10
CA ALA A 5 5.46 -28.15 -8.29
C ALA A 5 5.83 -28.75 -9.66
N ALA A 6 5.14 -29.81 -10.09
CA ALA A 6 5.32 -30.38 -11.43
C ALA A 6 4.94 -29.37 -12.54
N ALA A 7 3.86 -28.62 -12.35
CA ALA A 7 3.47 -27.56 -13.29
C ALA A 7 4.50 -26.42 -13.36
N GLU A 8 5.08 -26.02 -12.23
CA GLU A 8 6.16 -25.03 -12.19
C GLU A 8 7.44 -25.53 -12.90
N GLU A 9 7.83 -26.79 -12.66
CA GLU A 9 8.98 -27.40 -13.32
C GLU A 9 8.78 -27.50 -14.85
N ALA A 10 7.58 -27.87 -15.30
CA ALA A 10 7.24 -27.89 -16.72
C ALA A 10 7.25 -26.49 -17.35
N ALA A 11 6.72 -25.48 -16.65
CA ALA A 11 6.75 -24.09 -17.10
C ALA A 11 8.18 -23.56 -17.20
N TRP A 12 9.04 -23.88 -16.23
CA TRP A 12 10.46 -23.54 -16.26
C TRP A 12 11.18 -24.19 -17.44
N ALA A 13 10.99 -25.48 -17.68
CA ALA A 13 11.63 -26.18 -18.80
C ALA A 13 11.23 -25.56 -20.16
N LYS A 14 9.95 -25.19 -20.32
CA LYS A 14 9.47 -24.47 -21.50
C LYS A 14 10.14 -23.11 -21.66
N LEU A 15 10.28 -22.34 -20.56
CA LEU A 15 10.95 -21.04 -20.58
C LEU A 15 12.43 -21.17 -20.98
N VAL A 16 13.13 -22.15 -20.41
CA VAL A 16 14.54 -22.44 -20.72
C VAL A 16 14.70 -22.74 -22.21
N GLY A 17 13.88 -23.64 -22.77
CA GLY A 17 13.94 -23.99 -24.18
C GLY A 17 13.61 -22.81 -25.11
N ALA A 18 12.56 -22.04 -24.78
CA ALA A 18 12.13 -20.91 -25.60
C ALA A 18 13.16 -19.76 -25.64
N GLN A 19 13.95 -19.58 -24.58
CA GLN A 19 14.90 -18.47 -24.44
C GLN A 19 16.37 -18.89 -24.57
N GLY A 20 16.65 -20.17 -24.87
CA GLY A 20 18.02 -20.70 -24.83
C GLY A 20 18.69 -20.49 -23.47
N GLY A 21 17.92 -20.63 -22.38
CA GLY A 21 18.28 -20.27 -21.02
C GLY A 21 19.10 -21.32 -20.26
N GLU A 22 19.60 -22.35 -20.94
CA GLU A 22 20.34 -23.45 -20.31
C GLU A 22 21.57 -22.92 -19.56
N GLY A 23 21.75 -23.37 -18.31
CA GLY A 23 22.82 -22.90 -17.42
C GLY A 23 22.70 -21.44 -16.96
N ARG A 24 21.59 -20.74 -17.29
CA ARG A 24 21.36 -19.32 -16.91
C ARG A 24 20.04 -19.11 -16.17
N ILE A 25 19.01 -19.91 -16.45
CA ILE A 25 17.71 -19.85 -15.79
C ILE A 25 17.53 -21.11 -14.96
N PHE A 26 17.36 -20.94 -13.65
CA PHE A 26 17.29 -22.06 -12.70
C PHE A 26 15.95 -22.04 -11.97
N TYR A 27 15.31 -23.20 -11.85
CA TYR A 27 14.19 -23.42 -10.93
C TYR A 27 14.70 -23.97 -9.61
N ARG A 28 14.14 -23.47 -8.50
CA ARG A 28 14.49 -23.93 -7.16
C ARG A 28 13.25 -24.03 -6.29
N ARG A 29 13.15 -25.15 -5.58
CA ARG A 29 12.16 -25.38 -4.52
C ARG A 29 12.84 -25.79 -3.22
N ARG A 30 12.34 -25.32 -2.08
CA ARG A 30 12.82 -25.72 -0.75
C ARG A 30 11.92 -26.82 -0.17
N PRO A 31 12.47 -27.83 0.53
CA PRO A 31 11.65 -28.84 1.21
C PRO A 31 10.83 -28.27 2.37
N GLN A 32 11.38 -27.28 3.10
CA GLN A 32 10.70 -26.60 4.20
C GLN A 32 10.40 -25.13 3.84
N ASN A 33 9.16 -24.70 4.09
CA ASN A 33 8.72 -23.32 3.84
C ASN A 33 8.92 -22.40 5.06
N THR A 34 10.12 -22.40 5.65
CA THR A 34 10.47 -21.51 6.77
C THR A 34 10.75 -20.09 6.28
N GLY A 35 10.31 -19.07 7.02
CA GLY A 35 10.55 -17.65 6.71
C GLY A 35 9.90 -17.11 5.43
N ARG A 36 9.03 -17.88 4.74
CA ARG A 36 8.31 -17.48 3.52
C ARG A 36 9.23 -16.85 2.46
N LYS A 37 8.96 -15.61 1.99
CA LYS A 37 9.76 -14.87 1.00
C LYS A 37 11.18 -14.63 1.49
N ALA A 38 11.33 -14.06 2.69
CA ALA A 38 12.64 -13.80 3.30
C ALA A 38 13.47 -15.07 3.45
N GLY A 39 12.85 -16.18 3.87
CA GLY A 39 13.52 -17.48 3.97
C GLY A 39 13.97 -18.03 2.62
N ASN A 40 13.20 -17.81 1.54
CA ASN A 40 13.60 -18.19 0.19
C ASN A 40 14.80 -17.36 -0.30
N ILE A 41 14.82 -16.06 -0.01
CA ILE A 41 15.97 -15.18 -0.32
C ILE A 41 17.19 -15.61 0.51
N ALA A 42 17.03 -15.85 1.80
CA ALA A 42 18.12 -16.29 2.68
C ALA A 42 18.75 -17.62 2.23
N ASP A 43 17.93 -18.60 1.78
CA ASP A 43 18.44 -19.85 1.22
C ASP A 43 19.25 -19.62 -0.07
N PHE A 44 18.83 -18.67 -0.93
CA PHE A 44 19.61 -18.27 -2.09
C PHE A 44 20.98 -17.72 -1.69
N VAL A 45 20.97 -16.74 -0.81
CA VAL A 45 22.17 -16.03 -0.37
C VAL A 45 23.17 -17.01 0.26
N ARG A 46 22.70 -17.94 1.10
CA ARG A 46 23.54 -18.90 1.82
C ARG A 46 24.19 -19.94 0.91
N ARG A 47 23.47 -20.46 -0.09
CA ARG A 47 23.93 -21.57 -0.92
C ARG A 47 24.66 -21.13 -2.19
N TRP A 48 24.21 -20.04 -2.81
CA TRP A 48 24.72 -19.58 -4.11
C TRP A 48 25.14 -18.12 -4.14
N GLY A 49 24.81 -17.33 -3.11
CA GLY A 49 25.02 -15.89 -3.13
C GLY A 49 26.47 -15.43 -3.32
N ALA A 50 27.45 -16.25 -2.92
CA ALA A 50 28.88 -15.97 -3.10
C ALA A 50 29.30 -15.90 -4.58
N ALA A 51 28.55 -16.51 -5.50
CA ALA A 51 28.84 -16.48 -6.94
C ALA A 51 28.41 -15.16 -7.61
N TYR A 52 27.67 -14.30 -6.93
CA TYR A 52 27.08 -13.09 -7.50
C TYR A 52 27.51 -11.84 -6.74
N ALA A 53 27.91 -10.78 -7.47
CA ALA A 53 28.22 -9.49 -6.85
C ALA A 53 26.95 -8.74 -6.40
N HIS A 54 25.88 -8.87 -7.19
CA HIS A 54 24.61 -8.19 -7.00
C HIS A 54 23.44 -9.13 -7.29
N MET A 55 22.28 -8.86 -6.69
CA MET A 55 21.03 -9.58 -6.94
C MET A 55 19.93 -8.57 -7.20
N ILE A 56 19.12 -8.78 -8.24
CA ILE A 56 17.86 -8.06 -8.44
C ILE A 56 16.73 -8.95 -7.93
N VAL A 57 15.88 -8.42 -7.06
CA VAL A 57 14.72 -9.13 -6.53
C VAL A 57 13.48 -8.69 -7.30
N LEU A 58 12.74 -9.63 -7.87
CA LEU A 58 11.47 -9.39 -8.54
C LEU A 58 10.41 -10.27 -7.87
N ASP A 59 9.24 -9.70 -7.61
CA ASP A 59 8.06 -10.51 -7.26
C ASP A 59 7.46 -11.13 -8.53
N ALA A 60 6.65 -12.17 -8.37
CA ALA A 60 6.09 -12.90 -9.50
C ALA A 60 5.11 -12.09 -10.37
N ASP A 61 4.67 -10.94 -9.88
CA ASP A 61 3.84 -9.92 -10.56
C ASP A 61 4.65 -8.67 -10.95
N SER A 62 5.98 -8.71 -10.79
CA SER A 62 6.88 -7.62 -11.19
C SER A 62 7.26 -7.74 -12.66
N VAL A 63 7.22 -6.63 -13.38
CA VAL A 63 7.71 -6.51 -14.76
C VAL A 63 8.71 -5.38 -14.81
N MET A 64 9.86 -5.62 -15.45
CA MET A 64 10.95 -4.64 -15.50
C MET A 64 11.62 -4.66 -16.86
N ARG A 65 11.97 -3.47 -17.38
CA ARG A 65 12.77 -3.36 -18.62
C ARG A 65 14.19 -3.86 -18.39
N GLY A 66 14.74 -4.55 -19.38
CA GLY A 66 16.14 -4.98 -19.37
C GLY A 66 17.11 -3.82 -19.19
N ASP A 67 16.87 -2.70 -19.89
CA ASP A 67 17.70 -1.49 -19.77
C ASP A 67 17.71 -0.91 -18.35
N THR A 68 16.58 -0.96 -17.64
CA THR A 68 16.49 -0.51 -16.25
C THR A 68 17.28 -1.44 -15.32
N MET A 69 17.23 -2.76 -15.54
CA MET A 69 18.05 -3.71 -14.79
C MET A 69 19.55 -3.48 -15.01
N VAL A 70 19.96 -3.18 -16.26
CA VAL A 70 21.35 -2.83 -16.58
C VAL A 70 21.75 -1.49 -15.94
N ALA A 71 20.87 -0.49 -15.97
CA ALA A 71 21.11 0.80 -15.32
C ALA A 71 21.32 0.65 -13.81
N LEU A 72 20.50 -0.16 -13.14
CA LEU A 72 20.69 -0.51 -11.73
C LEU A 72 22.07 -1.14 -11.46
N ALA A 73 22.49 -2.09 -12.30
CA ALA A 73 23.81 -2.71 -12.18
C ALA A 73 24.94 -1.70 -12.36
N ARG A 74 24.84 -0.80 -13.36
CA ARG A 74 25.82 0.28 -13.58
C ARG A 74 25.90 1.24 -12.40
N MET A 75 24.76 1.66 -11.86
CA MET A 75 24.72 2.53 -10.67
C MET A 75 25.36 1.86 -9.45
N MET A 76 25.09 0.57 -9.23
CA MET A 76 25.67 -0.20 -8.14
C MET A 76 27.18 -0.37 -8.30
N GLN A 77 27.69 -0.56 -9.52
CA GLN A 77 29.12 -0.63 -9.81
C GLN A 77 29.83 0.72 -9.60
N ALA A 78 29.21 1.82 -10.04
CA ALA A 78 29.76 3.17 -9.92
C ALA A 78 29.80 3.68 -8.47
N ASN A 79 29.00 3.11 -7.57
CA ASN A 79 28.87 3.58 -6.19
C ASN A 79 29.13 2.46 -5.16
N PRO A 80 30.40 2.18 -4.81
CA PRO A 80 30.77 1.07 -3.92
C PRO A 80 30.15 1.13 -2.52
N ARG A 81 29.80 2.34 -2.04
CA ARG A 81 29.17 2.55 -0.72
C ARG A 81 27.67 2.26 -0.70
N VAL A 82 27.04 2.04 -1.85
CA VAL A 82 25.61 1.74 -1.93
C VAL A 82 25.38 0.24 -1.75
N GLY A 83 24.45 -0.11 -0.88
CA GLY A 83 24.07 -1.49 -0.56
C GLY A 83 22.77 -1.92 -1.24
N ILE A 84 21.81 -1.00 -1.40
CA ILE A 84 20.51 -1.26 -2.04
C ILE A 84 20.14 -0.05 -2.91
N ILE A 85 19.62 -0.31 -4.12
CA ILE A 85 18.98 0.71 -4.96
C ILE A 85 17.56 0.24 -5.28
N GLN A 86 16.56 0.95 -4.74
CA GLN A 86 15.13 0.70 -4.91
C GLN A 86 14.59 1.55 -6.06
N THR A 87 13.98 0.91 -7.07
CA THR A 87 13.20 1.65 -8.08
C THR A 87 11.81 1.99 -7.55
N LEU A 88 11.01 2.71 -8.33
CA LEU A 88 9.62 2.98 -8.04
C LEU A 88 8.72 2.08 -8.92
N PRO A 89 8.19 0.95 -8.41
CA PRO A 89 7.26 0.12 -9.16
C PRO A 89 5.97 0.87 -9.46
N MET A 90 5.59 0.97 -10.73
CA MET A 90 4.32 1.57 -11.14
C MET A 90 3.23 0.52 -11.21
N ALA A 91 2.13 0.77 -10.51
CA ALA A 91 0.94 -0.06 -10.55
C ALA A 91 0.37 -0.13 -11.98
N ALA A 92 0.25 -1.34 -12.53
CA ALA A 92 -0.28 -1.58 -13.87
C ALA A 92 -1.04 -2.93 -13.95
N GLY A 93 -1.75 -3.12 -15.06
CA GLY A 93 -2.25 -4.43 -15.46
C GLY A 93 -3.63 -4.87 -15.02
N ARG A 94 -4.37 -4.02 -14.30
CA ARG A 94 -5.69 -4.38 -13.78
C ARG A 94 -6.80 -3.57 -14.44
N THR A 95 -7.94 -4.22 -14.63
CA THR A 95 -9.05 -3.67 -15.44
C THR A 95 -10.27 -3.23 -14.64
N THR A 96 -10.40 -3.63 -13.38
CA THR A 96 -11.51 -3.21 -12.52
C THR A 96 -11.50 -1.71 -12.27
N LEU A 97 -12.67 -1.11 -12.02
CA LEU A 97 -12.77 0.33 -11.77
C LEU A 97 -11.91 0.78 -10.57
N PHE A 98 -11.92 0.00 -9.48
CA PHE A 98 -11.08 0.23 -8.30
C PHE A 98 -9.59 0.25 -8.66
N ALA A 99 -9.13 -0.77 -9.38
CA ALA A 99 -7.72 -0.90 -9.68
C ALA A 99 -7.28 0.18 -10.69
N ARG A 100 -8.09 0.50 -11.70
CA ARG A 100 -7.79 1.59 -12.64
C ARG A 100 -7.69 2.95 -11.94
N ALA A 101 -8.62 3.27 -11.03
CA ALA A 101 -8.53 4.49 -10.23
C ALA A 101 -7.26 4.52 -9.35
N THR A 102 -6.91 3.39 -8.75
CA THR A 102 -5.70 3.24 -7.92
C THR A 102 -4.41 3.37 -8.75
N GLN A 103 -4.33 2.73 -9.92
CA GLN A 103 -3.22 2.84 -10.87
C GLN A 103 -3.04 4.28 -11.33
N PHE A 104 -4.15 4.95 -11.69
CA PHE A 104 -4.13 6.35 -12.08
C PHE A 104 -3.62 7.25 -10.96
N ALA A 105 -4.13 7.09 -9.74
CA ALA A 105 -3.68 7.87 -8.58
C ALA A 105 -2.19 7.65 -8.27
N ALA A 106 -1.74 6.39 -8.29
CA ALA A 106 -0.35 6.02 -8.06
C ALA A 106 0.57 6.59 -9.15
N ARG A 107 0.17 6.51 -10.42
CA ARG A 107 0.99 6.96 -11.55
C ARG A 107 1.05 8.48 -11.67
N LEU A 108 -0.01 9.19 -11.29
CA LEU A 108 -0.06 10.66 -11.30
C LEU A 108 0.79 11.27 -10.16
N ASN A 109 0.67 10.73 -8.95
CA ASN A 109 1.28 11.33 -7.76
C ASN A 109 2.61 10.69 -7.36
N GLY A 110 2.79 9.39 -7.67
CA GLY A 110 3.92 8.57 -7.22
C GLY A 110 5.29 9.13 -7.59
N PRO A 111 5.58 9.43 -8.87
CA PRO A 111 6.90 9.91 -9.27
C PRO A 111 7.33 11.19 -8.55
N MET A 112 6.42 12.14 -8.37
CA MET A 112 6.69 13.38 -7.65
C MET A 112 6.93 13.13 -6.16
N LEU A 113 6.07 12.33 -5.51
CA LEU A 113 6.23 11.97 -4.10
C LEU A 113 7.55 11.21 -3.87
N ALA A 114 7.88 10.26 -4.74
CA ALA A 114 9.12 9.50 -4.67
C ALA A 114 10.37 10.36 -4.90
N ALA A 115 10.32 11.34 -5.81
CA ALA A 115 11.39 12.33 -5.98
C ALA A 115 11.59 13.16 -4.71
N GLY A 116 10.51 13.60 -4.06
CA GLY A 116 10.57 14.28 -2.77
C GLY A 116 11.15 13.41 -1.66
N LEU A 117 10.72 12.14 -1.56
CA LEU A 117 11.28 11.18 -0.60
C LEU A 117 12.78 10.96 -0.85
N ALA A 118 13.19 10.74 -2.09
CA ALA A 118 14.60 10.56 -2.45
C ALA A 118 15.44 11.80 -2.09
N PHE A 119 14.92 13.01 -2.31
CA PHE A 119 15.58 14.26 -1.94
C PHE A 119 15.82 14.38 -0.44
N TRP A 120 14.81 14.10 0.38
CA TRP A 120 14.91 14.23 1.85
C TRP A 120 15.66 13.08 2.51
N GLN A 121 15.58 11.87 1.95
CA GLN A 121 16.19 10.67 2.54
C GLN A 121 17.65 10.47 2.11
N LEU A 122 18.05 10.99 0.94
CA LEU A 122 19.41 10.82 0.41
C LEU A 122 19.85 9.34 0.44
N GLY A 123 20.97 9.04 1.12
CA GLY A 123 21.50 7.69 1.31
C GLY A 123 20.77 6.86 2.37
N GLU A 124 19.72 7.39 2.99
CA GLU A 124 18.92 6.78 4.06
C GLU A 124 17.53 6.33 3.57
N GLY A 125 17.44 5.93 2.30
CA GLY A 125 16.23 5.41 1.70
C GLY A 125 15.75 4.10 2.32
N ASN A 126 14.72 3.52 1.70
CA ASN A 126 14.11 2.29 2.17
C ASN A 126 14.03 1.23 1.04
N TYR A 127 13.75 -0.01 1.42
CA TYR A 127 13.59 -1.16 0.54
C TYR A 127 12.16 -1.71 0.68
N TRP A 128 11.51 -2.01 -0.45
CA TRP A 128 10.12 -2.48 -0.50
C TRP A 128 10.01 -3.95 -0.95
N GLY A 129 11.12 -4.69 -0.91
CA GLY A 129 11.12 -6.14 -1.09
C GLY A 129 11.23 -6.61 -2.55
N HIS A 130 11.12 -5.74 -3.55
CA HIS A 130 11.24 -6.10 -4.98
C HIS A 130 11.55 -4.88 -5.85
N ASN A 131 11.83 -5.13 -7.14
CA ASN A 131 12.28 -4.18 -8.16
C ASN A 131 13.47 -3.33 -7.68
N ALA A 132 14.38 -3.98 -6.96
CA ALA A 132 15.56 -3.38 -6.37
C ALA A 132 16.77 -4.26 -6.63
N ILE A 133 17.93 -3.62 -6.75
CA ILE A 133 19.22 -4.31 -6.79
C ILE A 133 19.90 -4.22 -5.42
N ILE A 134 20.51 -5.33 -5.00
CA ILE A 134 21.12 -5.51 -3.69
C ILE A 134 22.57 -5.94 -3.88
N ARG A 135 23.49 -5.35 -3.11
CA ARG A 135 24.90 -5.76 -3.04
C ARG A 135 25.05 -7.00 -2.14
N MET A 136 25.52 -8.09 -2.72
CA MET A 136 25.43 -9.42 -2.09
C MET A 136 26.29 -9.57 -0.84
N ARG A 137 27.57 -9.15 -0.88
CA ARG A 137 28.50 -9.31 0.25
C ARG A 137 28.00 -8.66 1.55
N PRO A 138 27.66 -7.35 1.59
CA PRO A 138 27.15 -6.75 2.82
C PRO A 138 25.75 -7.25 3.18
N PHE A 139 24.90 -7.58 2.20
CA PHE A 139 23.58 -8.15 2.49
C PHE A 139 23.71 -9.48 3.24
N ALA A 140 24.56 -10.38 2.74
CA ALA A 140 24.85 -11.66 3.38
C ALA A 140 25.46 -11.52 4.77
N ALA A 141 26.33 -10.53 4.98
CA ALA A 141 27.03 -10.31 6.23
C ALA A 141 26.17 -9.65 7.33
N PHE A 142 25.28 -8.72 6.96
CA PHE A 142 24.64 -7.81 7.92
C PHE A 142 23.11 -7.83 7.94
N CYS A 143 22.46 -8.31 6.88
CA CYS A 143 21.00 -8.24 6.72
C CYS A 143 20.29 -9.54 7.15
N GLY A 144 20.93 -10.37 7.96
CA GLY A 144 20.29 -11.54 8.56
C GLY A 144 19.16 -11.14 9.51
N LEU A 145 17.97 -11.66 9.27
CA LEU A 145 16.78 -11.33 10.06
C LEU A 145 16.73 -12.13 11.37
N PRO A 146 16.57 -11.48 12.53
CA PRO A 146 16.34 -12.18 13.78
C PRO A 146 14.88 -12.67 13.88
N THR A 147 14.65 -13.66 14.74
CA THR A 147 13.32 -13.96 15.25
C THR A 147 13.03 -13.05 16.43
N LEU A 148 11.91 -12.33 16.39
CA LEU A 148 11.52 -11.42 17.47
C LEU A 148 11.11 -12.21 18.72
N PRO A 149 11.51 -11.77 19.93
CA PRO A 149 11.09 -12.42 21.17
C PRO A 149 9.58 -12.30 21.39
N GLY A 150 9.02 -13.24 22.15
CA GLY A 150 7.60 -13.27 22.50
C GLY A 150 6.71 -14.03 21.49
N ALA A 151 5.42 -14.07 21.78
CA ALA A 151 4.44 -14.77 20.95
C ALA A 151 3.98 -13.91 19.76
N ALA A 152 3.57 -14.58 18.67
CA ALA A 152 2.82 -13.93 17.60
C ALA A 152 1.58 -13.23 18.17
N PRO A 153 1.14 -12.08 17.62
CA PRO A 153 1.48 -11.51 16.32
C PRO A 153 2.65 -10.50 16.32
N LEU A 154 3.14 -10.07 17.50
CA LEU A 154 4.22 -9.08 17.62
C LEU A 154 5.62 -9.71 17.73
N GLY A 155 5.72 -10.95 18.22
CA GLY A 155 6.94 -11.77 18.19
C GLY A 155 7.01 -12.70 16.96
N GLY A 156 8.04 -13.53 16.90
CA GLY A 156 8.26 -14.52 15.85
C GLY A 156 8.98 -13.97 14.62
N ASP A 157 8.80 -14.65 13.47
CA ASP A 157 9.43 -14.26 12.21
C ASP A 157 8.93 -12.88 11.76
N ILE A 158 9.87 -12.04 11.33
CA ILE A 158 9.58 -10.70 10.79
C ILE A 158 8.84 -10.86 9.45
N LEU A 159 7.61 -10.34 9.37
CA LEU A 159 6.79 -10.42 8.17
C LEU A 159 7.22 -9.40 7.11
N SER A 160 7.37 -8.14 7.51
CA SER A 160 7.83 -7.03 6.66
C SER A 160 9.35 -6.90 6.76
N HIS A 161 10.05 -7.86 6.14
CA HIS A 161 11.50 -8.02 6.25
C HIS A 161 12.31 -6.92 5.55
N ASP A 162 11.76 -6.38 4.48
CA ASP A 162 12.35 -5.41 3.57
C ASP A 162 12.82 -4.13 4.29
N PHE A 163 11.97 -3.54 5.13
CA PHE A 163 12.31 -2.34 5.90
C PHE A 163 13.46 -2.62 6.89
N VAL A 164 13.48 -3.82 7.46
CA VAL A 164 14.50 -4.25 8.42
C VAL A 164 15.83 -4.50 7.72
N GLU A 165 15.80 -5.12 6.55
CA GLU A 165 16.98 -5.32 5.70
C GLU A 165 17.60 -3.99 5.25
N ALA A 166 16.78 -3.00 4.86
CA ALA A 166 17.27 -1.65 4.57
C ALA A 166 17.92 -1.00 5.80
N ALA A 167 17.27 -1.09 6.97
CA ALA A 167 17.79 -0.53 8.21
C ALA A 167 19.11 -1.20 8.63
N PHE A 168 19.25 -2.51 8.43
CA PHE A 168 20.47 -3.25 8.72
C PHE A 168 21.59 -2.95 7.73
N MET A 169 21.27 -2.80 6.45
CA MET A 169 22.21 -2.32 5.43
C MET A 169 22.74 -0.92 5.80
N ARG A 170 21.85 -0.02 6.24
CA ARG A 170 22.23 1.30 6.74
C ARG A 170 23.12 1.25 7.96
N ARG A 171 22.75 0.44 8.96
CA ARG A 171 23.56 0.21 10.17
C ARG A 171 24.96 -0.33 9.84
N ALA A 172 25.10 -1.11 8.76
CA ALA A 172 26.39 -1.61 8.28
C ALA A 172 27.24 -0.57 7.53
N GLY A 173 26.78 0.68 7.42
CA GLY A 173 27.51 1.77 6.78
C GLY A 173 27.24 1.92 5.28
N TYR A 174 26.38 1.09 4.67
CA TYR A 174 26.06 1.15 3.24
C TYR A 174 24.82 1.96 2.95
N GLU A 175 24.88 2.89 2.01
CA GLU A 175 23.75 3.74 1.62
C GLU A 175 22.63 2.91 0.97
N VAL A 176 21.38 3.33 1.20
CA VAL A 176 20.17 2.79 0.56
C VAL A 176 19.56 3.89 -0.27
N TRP A 177 19.52 3.71 -1.59
CA TRP A 177 19.07 4.73 -2.52
C TRP A 177 17.67 4.43 -3.05
N MET A 178 16.88 5.48 -3.21
CA MET A 178 15.67 5.45 -4.04
C MET A 178 15.99 6.07 -5.39
N ALA A 179 15.67 5.38 -6.48
CA ALA A 179 15.95 5.79 -7.85
C ALA A 179 14.66 6.09 -8.62
N PRO A 180 13.92 7.17 -8.28
CA PRO A 180 12.63 7.48 -8.90
C PRO A 180 12.75 7.92 -10.37
N ALA A 181 13.96 8.29 -10.82
CA ALA A 181 14.23 8.63 -12.22
C ALA A 181 14.34 7.41 -13.14
N LEU A 182 14.51 6.20 -12.57
CA LEU A 182 14.52 4.97 -13.35
C LEU A 182 13.08 4.54 -13.64
N GLU A 183 12.67 4.76 -14.87
CA GLU A 183 11.42 4.23 -15.40
C GLU A 183 11.55 2.73 -15.74
N GLY A 184 10.45 2.11 -16.15
CA GLY A 184 10.50 0.75 -16.65
C GLY A 184 10.39 -0.32 -15.56
N SER A 185 9.70 -0.02 -14.47
CA SER A 185 9.49 -0.88 -13.31
C SER A 185 8.01 -0.88 -12.98
N TRP A 186 7.37 -2.05 -13.01
CA TRP A 186 5.93 -2.21 -12.81
C TRP A 186 5.60 -3.35 -11.87
N GLU A 187 4.42 -3.27 -11.28
CA GLU A 187 3.82 -4.31 -10.46
C GLU A 187 2.30 -4.35 -10.66
N GLU A 188 1.70 -5.50 -10.39
CA GLU A 188 0.25 -5.60 -10.31
C GLU A 188 -0.26 -5.20 -8.92
N ILE A 189 -1.48 -4.67 -8.85
CA ILE A 189 -2.16 -4.33 -7.60
C ILE A 189 -3.40 -5.19 -7.37
N PRO A 190 -3.94 -5.25 -6.13
CA PRO A 190 -5.22 -5.88 -5.86
C PRO A 190 -6.35 -5.32 -6.75
N SER A 191 -7.22 -6.20 -7.24
CA SER A 191 -8.29 -5.85 -8.18
C SER A 191 -9.52 -5.24 -7.51
N ASN A 192 -9.65 -5.29 -6.20
CA ASN A 192 -10.77 -4.67 -5.48
C ASN A 192 -10.39 -4.31 -4.03
N ALA A 193 -11.26 -3.52 -3.38
CA ALA A 193 -11.02 -3.01 -2.04
C ALA A 193 -10.92 -4.10 -0.96
N LEU A 194 -11.62 -5.23 -1.11
CA LEU A 194 -11.57 -6.32 -0.13
C LEU A 194 -10.25 -7.08 -0.20
N ASP A 195 -9.76 -7.30 -1.42
CA ASP A 195 -8.46 -7.94 -1.64
C ASP A 195 -7.31 -7.00 -1.23
N MET A 196 -7.47 -5.68 -1.43
CA MET A 196 -6.58 -4.67 -0.87
C MET A 196 -6.57 -4.74 0.67
N ALA A 197 -7.74 -4.72 1.32
CA ALA A 197 -7.84 -4.83 2.77
C ALA A 197 -7.24 -6.15 3.31
N ALA A 198 -7.36 -7.26 2.57
CA ALA A 198 -6.74 -8.53 2.94
C ALA A 198 -5.20 -8.49 2.83
N ARG A 199 -4.65 -7.78 1.83
CA ARG A 199 -3.20 -7.50 1.72
C ARG A 199 -2.75 -6.62 2.88
N ASP A 200 -3.44 -5.51 3.11
CA ASP A 200 -3.16 -4.55 4.18
C ASP A 200 -3.22 -5.17 5.56
N LYS A 201 -4.08 -6.16 5.80
CA LYS A 201 -4.11 -6.88 7.08
C LYS A 201 -2.76 -7.55 7.41
N ARG A 202 -2.08 -8.12 6.41
CA ARG A 202 -0.76 -8.76 6.59
C ARG A 202 0.33 -7.71 6.79
N TRP A 203 0.29 -6.64 6.01
CA TRP A 203 1.23 -5.53 6.12
C TRP A 203 1.07 -4.79 7.46
N CYS A 204 -0.16 -4.60 7.95
CA CYS A 204 -0.44 -4.03 9.26
C CYS A 204 0.24 -4.84 10.36
N GLN A 205 0.06 -6.17 10.38
CA GLN A 205 0.75 -7.00 11.36
C GLN A 205 2.28 -6.86 11.28
N GLY A 206 2.85 -6.93 10.07
CA GLY A 206 4.29 -6.81 9.86
C GLY A 206 4.86 -5.44 10.27
N ASN A 207 4.16 -4.35 9.97
CA ASN A 207 4.55 -3.01 10.39
C ASN A 207 4.44 -2.85 11.92
N MET A 208 3.42 -3.43 12.56
CA MET A 208 3.30 -3.40 14.02
C MET A 208 4.46 -4.16 14.72
N GLN A 209 5.03 -5.19 14.09
CA GLN A 209 6.25 -5.85 14.60
C GLN A 209 7.46 -4.92 14.62
N HIS A 210 7.53 -3.90 13.74
CA HIS A 210 8.66 -2.96 13.71
C HIS A 210 8.78 -2.14 15.01
N MET A 211 7.71 -2.00 15.80
CA MET A 211 7.77 -1.36 17.12
C MET A 211 8.79 -2.05 18.04
N ALA A 212 8.92 -3.38 17.97
CA ALA A 212 9.89 -4.15 18.74
C ALA A 212 11.34 -3.93 18.27
N LEU A 213 11.54 -3.46 17.04
CA LEU A 213 12.85 -3.18 16.46
C LEU A 213 13.31 -1.75 16.70
N LEU A 214 12.40 -0.83 17.03
CA LEU A 214 12.76 0.57 17.32
C LEU A 214 13.85 0.67 18.38
N PRO A 215 13.86 -0.05 19.52
CA PRO A 215 14.92 0.09 20.53
C PRO A 215 16.29 -0.48 20.09
N CYS A 216 16.38 -1.18 18.95
CA CYS A 216 17.61 -1.84 18.52
C CYS A 216 18.77 -0.86 18.35
N SER A 217 19.93 -1.15 18.94
CA SER A 217 21.10 -0.29 18.88
C SER A 217 21.70 -0.20 17.47
N GLY A 218 22.27 0.97 17.15
CA GLY A 218 22.95 1.24 15.88
C GLY A 218 22.04 1.52 14.69
N LEU A 219 20.71 1.44 14.82
CA LEU A 219 19.81 1.85 13.74
C LEU A 219 19.87 3.37 13.53
N HIS A 220 20.05 3.78 12.27
CA HIS A 220 20.00 5.18 11.87
C HIS A 220 18.62 5.79 12.17
N TRP A 221 18.59 7.07 12.54
CA TRP A 221 17.34 7.73 12.97
C TRP A 221 16.28 7.79 11.86
N VAL A 222 16.70 7.95 10.60
CA VAL A 222 15.79 7.91 9.44
C VAL A 222 15.18 6.51 9.27
N SER A 223 15.95 5.43 9.51
CA SER A 223 15.40 4.07 9.47
C SER A 223 14.34 3.85 10.55
N ARG A 224 14.49 4.48 11.73
CA ARG A 224 13.46 4.47 12.78
C ARG A 224 12.20 5.22 12.34
N ILE A 225 12.37 6.33 11.63
CA ILE A 225 11.24 7.06 11.04
C ILE A 225 10.53 6.23 9.97
N HIS A 226 11.24 5.46 9.14
CA HIS A 226 10.60 4.55 8.18
C HIS A 226 9.74 3.50 8.88
N MET A 227 10.28 2.87 9.92
CA MET A 227 9.54 1.91 10.75
C MET A 227 8.32 2.55 11.43
N LEU A 228 8.49 3.73 12.03
CA LEU A 228 7.40 4.46 12.68
C LEU A 228 6.33 4.90 11.68
N THR A 229 6.74 5.36 10.50
CA THR A 229 5.82 5.73 9.41
C THR A 229 5.05 4.52 8.92
N GLY A 230 5.70 3.36 8.82
CA GLY A 230 5.08 2.06 8.55
C GLY A 230 4.00 1.72 9.57
N VAL A 231 4.29 1.83 10.86
CA VAL A 231 3.30 1.66 11.96
C VAL A 231 2.15 2.66 11.82
N MET A 232 2.47 3.94 11.65
CA MET A 232 1.50 5.03 11.59
C MET A 232 0.61 4.98 10.35
N SER A 233 1.06 4.37 9.25
CA SER A 233 0.24 4.18 8.04
C SER A 233 -1.06 3.41 8.33
N TYR A 234 -1.08 2.55 9.36
CA TYR A 234 -2.26 1.83 9.82
C TYR A 234 -2.83 2.42 11.13
N ALA A 235 -1.97 2.75 12.11
CA ALA A 235 -2.41 3.28 13.40
C ALA A 235 -3.14 4.62 13.29
N ALA A 236 -2.80 5.46 12.30
CA ALA A 236 -3.50 6.72 12.05
C ALA A 236 -5.00 6.52 11.78
N SER A 237 -5.40 5.41 11.15
CA SER A 237 -6.84 5.11 10.93
C SER A 237 -7.58 4.81 12.24
N LEU A 238 -6.92 4.16 13.20
CA LEU A 238 -7.49 3.93 14.53
C LEU A 238 -7.63 5.25 15.29
N PHE A 239 -6.60 6.11 15.27
CA PHE A 239 -6.66 7.43 15.90
C PHE A 239 -7.71 8.33 15.24
N TRP A 240 -7.85 8.29 13.92
CA TRP A 240 -8.88 9.04 13.22
C TRP A 240 -10.29 8.58 13.60
N LEU A 241 -10.52 7.26 13.63
CA LEU A 241 -11.80 6.70 14.08
C LEU A 241 -12.11 7.09 15.53
N ALA A 242 -11.13 6.97 16.43
CA ALA A 242 -11.27 7.36 17.83
C ALA A 242 -11.56 8.86 17.98
N ALA A 243 -10.86 9.71 17.24
CA ALA A 243 -11.10 11.16 17.23
C ALA A 243 -12.53 11.48 16.80
N LEU A 244 -13.01 10.89 15.70
CA LEU A 244 -14.39 11.09 15.24
C LEU A 244 -15.42 10.64 16.29
N PHE A 245 -15.21 9.49 16.94
CA PHE A 245 -16.08 9.00 17.98
C PHE A 245 -16.11 9.91 19.21
N VAL A 246 -14.94 10.31 19.70
CA VAL A 246 -14.81 11.20 20.85
C VAL A 246 -15.45 12.56 20.55
N SER A 247 -15.19 13.13 19.37
CA SER A 247 -15.86 14.37 18.93
C SER A 247 -17.38 14.21 18.86
N SER A 248 -17.88 13.07 18.36
CA SER A 248 -19.31 12.79 18.32
C SER A 248 -19.93 12.66 19.71
N ALA A 249 -19.22 12.03 20.65
CA ALA A 249 -19.67 11.88 22.02
C ALA A 249 -19.73 13.22 22.74
N ILE A 250 -18.69 14.05 22.61
CA ILE A 250 -18.64 15.40 23.19
C ILE A 250 -19.80 16.25 22.68
N ILE A 251 -19.99 16.29 21.36
CA ILE A 251 -21.07 17.08 20.75
C ILE A 251 -22.44 16.51 21.12
N GLY A 252 -22.56 15.18 21.25
CA GLY A 252 -23.79 14.54 21.71
C GLY A 252 -24.14 14.92 23.15
N ILE A 253 -23.16 14.90 24.06
CA ILE A 253 -23.34 15.32 25.46
C ILE A 253 -23.73 16.80 25.51
N GLU A 254 -23.02 17.68 24.80
CA GLU A 254 -23.32 19.11 24.75
C GLU A 254 -24.73 19.39 24.19
N ALA A 255 -25.19 18.61 23.21
CA ALA A 255 -26.53 18.75 22.66
C ALA A 255 -27.65 18.31 23.63
N ILE A 256 -27.36 17.37 24.54
CA ILE A 256 -28.33 16.86 25.54
C ILE A 256 -28.34 17.74 26.78
N GLU A 257 -27.16 18.03 27.34
CA GLU A 257 -27.00 18.73 28.61
C GLU A 257 -27.06 20.26 28.45
N GLY A 258 -26.78 20.76 27.25
CA GLY A 258 -26.57 22.18 27.00
C GLY A 258 -25.24 22.68 27.56
N HIS A 259 -24.95 23.97 27.36
CA HIS A 259 -23.73 24.57 27.90
C HIS A 259 -23.90 24.87 29.40
N ALA A 260 -23.00 24.34 30.24
CA ALA A 260 -22.96 24.65 31.67
C ALA A 260 -22.35 26.04 31.91
N TYR A 261 -23.23 27.05 31.99
CA TYR A 261 -22.83 28.44 32.27
C TYR A 261 -22.28 28.63 33.68
N PHE A 262 -22.64 27.78 34.63
CA PHE A 262 -22.20 27.86 36.03
C PHE A 262 -21.73 26.48 36.49
N LEU A 263 -20.43 26.35 36.76
CA LEU A 263 -19.83 25.09 37.23
C LEU A 263 -19.80 25.06 38.77
N PRO A 264 -19.74 23.85 39.40
CA PRO A 264 -19.63 23.74 40.86
C PRO A 264 -18.39 24.47 41.40
N GLY A 265 -18.61 25.48 42.24
CA GLY A 265 -17.56 26.33 42.83
C GLY A 265 -17.94 27.81 42.84
N TYR A 266 -17.12 28.64 43.49
CA TYR A 266 -17.33 30.09 43.47
C TYR A 266 -16.87 30.67 42.11
N GLN A 267 -17.83 31.16 41.32
CA GLN A 267 -17.58 31.79 40.03
C GLN A 267 -18.14 33.22 40.02
N LEU A 268 -17.31 34.19 39.66
CA LEU A 268 -17.73 35.61 39.56
C LEU A 268 -18.46 35.90 38.24
N PHE A 269 -18.22 35.12 37.19
CA PHE A 269 -18.80 35.31 35.84
C PHE A 269 -19.26 33.97 35.24
N PRO A 270 -20.31 33.96 34.39
CA PRO A 270 -20.70 32.77 33.64
C PRO A 270 -19.59 32.28 32.71
N ASN A 271 -19.47 30.97 32.58
CA ASN A 271 -18.69 30.33 31.52
C ASN A 271 -19.45 30.46 30.21
N TRP A 272 -19.01 31.37 29.33
CA TRP A 272 -19.61 31.55 28.02
C TRP A 272 -18.97 30.58 27.00
N PRO A 273 -19.75 30.02 26.06
CA PRO A 273 -19.20 29.26 24.95
C PRO A 273 -18.19 30.11 24.18
N GLN A 274 -16.97 29.61 24.01
CA GLN A 274 -15.94 30.28 23.20
C GLN A 274 -16.01 29.74 21.77
N ALA A 275 -16.44 30.57 20.82
CA ALA A 275 -16.31 30.27 19.40
C ALA A 275 -14.83 30.45 18.98
N ARG A 276 -14.18 29.36 18.56
CA ARG A 276 -12.78 29.34 18.09
C ARG A 276 -12.71 29.16 16.58
N ASP A 277 -13.47 29.98 15.86
CA ASP A 277 -13.68 29.82 14.43
C ASP A 277 -12.37 29.94 13.64
N SER A 278 -11.46 30.82 14.07
CA SER A 278 -10.13 30.98 13.48
C SER A 278 -9.27 29.72 13.60
N GLU A 279 -9.27 29.09 14.76
CA GLU A 279 -8.47 27.89 15.03
C GLU A 279 -9.04 26.69 14.28
N ILE A 280 -10.38 26.57 14.22
CA ILE A 280 -11.07 25.54 13.43
C ILE A 280 -10.73 25.73 11.94
N ALA A 281 -10.82 26.97 11.43
CA ALA A 281 -10.49 27.28 10.04
C ALA A 281 -9.02 27.02 9.71
N LEU A 282 -8.10 27.36 10.61
CA LEU A 282 -6.66 27.10 10.45
C LEU A 282 -6.36 25.60 10.44
N LEU A 283 -6.95 24.84 11.37
CA LEU A 283 -6.78 23.39 11.44
C LEU A 283 -7.35 22.69 10.20
N LEU A 284 -8.56 23.08 9.78
CA LEU A 284 -9.19 22.55 8.57
C LEU A 284 -8.38 22.91 7.33
N GLY A 285 -8.00 24.19 7.17
CA GLY A 285 -7.20 24.67 6.05
C GLY A 285 -5.83 23.99 5.98
N GLY A 286 -5.15 23.83 7.12
CA GLY A 286 -3.87 23.11 7.21
C GLY A 286 -4.01 21.63 6.83
N THR A 287 -5.07 20.98 7.29
CA THR A 287 -5.37 19.58 6.96
C THR A 287 -5.68 19.41 5.46
N LEU A 288 -6.52 20.28 4.90
CA LEU A 288 -6.81 20.28 3.47
C LEU A 288 -5.54 20.55 2.64
N ALA A 289 -4.69 21.48 3.06
CA ALA A 289 -3.42 21.74 2.39
C ALA A 289 -2.52 20.49 2.38
N LEU A 290 -2.34 19.83 3.52
CA LEU A 290 -1.53 18.60 3.62
C LEU A 290 -2.08 17.46 2.75
N LEU A 291 -3.40 17.31 2.65
CA LEU A 291 -4.04 16.27 1.85
C LEU A 291 -4.02 16.56 0.34
N PHE A 292 -4.22 17.81 -0.05
CA PHE A 292 -4.50 18.16 -1.45
C PHE A 292 -3.31 18.79 -2.19
N VAL A 293 -2.38 19.48 -1.50
CA VAL A 293 -1.23 20.11 -2.17
C VAL A 293 -0.42 19.10 -2.99
N PRO A 294 -0.05 17.91 -2.47
CA PRO A 294 0.69 16.93 -3.26
C PRO A 294 -0.07 16.48 -4.51
N LYS A 295 -1.39 16.30 -4.41
CA LYS A 295 -2.24 15.94 -5.56
C LYS A 295 -2.27 17.05 -6.61
N PHE A 296 -2.40 18.32 -6.18
CA PHE A 296 -2.39 19.46 -7.10
C PHE A 296 -1.03 19.66 -7.76
N LEU A 297 0.07 19.42 -7.05
CA LEU A 297 1.42 19.46 -7.63
C LEU A 297 1.61 18.36 -8.68
N GLY A 298 1.21 17.12 -8.41
CA GLY A 298 1.24 16.03 -9.38
C GLY A 298 0.42 16.34 -10.64
N LEU A 299 -0.79 16.87 -10.45
CA LEU A 299 -1.64 17.35 -11.54
C LEU A 299 -0.99 18.49 -12.33
N ALA A 300 -0.41 19.49 -11.67
CA ALA A 300 0.25 20.62 -12.31
C ALA A 300 1.45 20.16 -13.16
N LEU A 301 2.26 19.22 -12.66
CA LEU A 301 3.37 18.63 -13.40
C LEU A 301 2.88 17.87 -14.63
N ALA A 302 1.83 17.06 -14.50
CA ALA A 302 1.22 16.34 -15.60
C ALA A 302 0.62 17.29 -16.65
N LEU A 303 -0.02 18.39 -16.23
CA LEU A 303 -0.58 19.40 -17.14
C LEU A 303 0.50 20.21 -17.86
N ARG A 304 1.63 20.50 -17.22
CA ARG A 304 2.75 21.25 -17.84
C ARG A 304 3.53 20.41 -18.85
N ASN A 305 3.65 19.10 -18.65
CA ASN A 305 4.32 18.21 -19.59
C ASN A 305 3.37 17.77 -20.72
N ALA A 306 3.57 18.30 -21.93
CA ALA A 306 2.69 18.02 -23.07
C ALA A 306 2.67 16.55 -23.53
N ALA A 307 3.76 15.80 -23.34
CA ALA A 307 3.79 14.37 -23.66
C ALA A 307 3.00 13.56 -22.62
N LEU A 308 3.27 13.79 -21.34
CA LEU A 308 2.60 13.12 -20.23
C LEU A 308 1.09 13.44 -20.21
N ARG A 309 0.73 14.72 -20.42
CA ARG A 309 -0.67 15.15 -20.53
C ARG A 309 -1.44 14.38 -21.61
N ARG A 310 -0.83 14.14 -22.78
CA ARG A 310 -1.45 13.37 -23.87
C ARG A 310 -1.60 11.89 -23.49
N GLN A 311 -0.63 11.32 -22.79
CA GLN A 311 -0.69 9.96 -22.27
C GLN A 311 -1.78 9.75 -21.20
N PHE A 312 -2.16 10.81 -20.47
CA PHE A 312 -3.32 10.83 -19.57
C PHE A 312 -4.66 11.12 -20.29
N GLY A 313 -4.68 11.17 -21.63
CA GLY A 313 -5.90 11.45 -22.41
C GLY A 313 -6.21 12.94 -22.62
N GLY A 314 -5.29 13.84 -22.29
CA GLY A 314 -5.44 15.29 -22.43
C GLY A 314 -5.89 16.00 -21.14
N ALA A 315 -5.92 17.34 -21.17
CA ALA A 315 -6.17 18.15 -19.97
C ALA A 315 -7.56 17.90 -19.35
N SER A 316 -8.62 17.89 -20.17
CA SER A 316 -10.00 17.74 -19.69
C SER A 316 -10.25 16.36 -19.08
N ARG A 317 -9.76 15.30 -19.72
CA ARG A 317 -9.87 13.92 -19.24
C ARG A 317 -9.03 13.67 -17.98
N LEU A 318 -7.85 14.28 -17.91
CA LEU A 318 -7.02 14.27 -16.71
C LEU A 318 -7.73 14.95 -15.53
N LEU A 319 -8.28 16.15 -15.72
CA LEU A 319 -9.05 16.86 -14.69
C LEU A 319 -10.28 16.07 -14.23
N ALA A 320 -11.05 15.53 -15.17
CA ALA A 320 -12.20 14.68 -14.86
C ALA A 320 -11.77 13.43 -14.07
N SER A 321 -10.65 12.79 -14.46
CA SER A 321 -10.12 11.62 -13.77
C SER A 321 -9.69 11.95 -12.34
N VAL A 322 -9.04 13.10 -12.11
CA VAL A 322 -8.69 13.55 -10.74
C VAL A 322 -9.95 13.78 -9.90
N LEU A 323 -10.98 14.43 -10.44
CA LEU A 323 -12.22 14.67 -9.69
C LEU A 323 -12.96 13.36 -9.36
N CYS A 324 -13.08 12.45 -10.33
CA CYS A 324 -13.71 11.15 -10.11
C CYS A 324 -12.90 10.28 -9.16
N GLU A 325 -11.56 10.26 -9.28
CA GLU A 325 -10.68 9.56 -8.35
C GLU A 325 -10.84 10.13 -6.94
N GLN A 326 -10.87 11.45 -6.79
CA GLN A 326 -11.03 12.10 -5.50
C GLN A 326 -12.38 11.76 -4.86
N ALA A 327 -13.47 11.75 -5.63
CA ALA A 327 -14.79 11.34 -5.14
C ALA A 327 -14.79 9.88 -4.67
N LEU A 328 -14.21 8.97 -5.47
CA LEU A 328 -14.06 7.56 -5.08
C LEU A 328 -13.22 7.42 -3.81
N SER A 329 -12.06 8.07 -3.74
CA SER A 329 -11.15 8.00 -2.60
C SER A 329 -11.78 8.55 -1.31
N VAL A 330 -12.53 9.65 -1.36
CA VAL A 330 -13.25 10.19 -0.20
C VAL A 330 -14.32 9.21 0.30
N LEU A 331 -15.08 8.60 -0.60
CA LEU A 331 -16.12 7.65 -0.21
C LEU A 331 -15.55 6.31 0.28
N MET A 332 -14.39 5.89 -0.22
CA MET A 332 -13.75 4.64 0.19
C MET A 332 -12.90 4.79 1.46
N ALA A 333 -12.42 5.99 1.80
CA ALA A 333 -11.55 6.22 2.96
C ALA A 333 -12.20 5.78 4.29
N PRO A 334 -13.47 6.08 4.62
CA PRO A 334 -14.12 5.60 5.84
C PRO A 334 -14.23 4.07 5.90
N MET A 335 -14.49 3.42 4.77
CA MET A 335 -14.53 1.96 4.68
C MET A 335 -13.16 1.35 5.03
N MET A 336 -12.07 1.90 4.47
CA MET A 336 -10.70 1.46 4.76
C MET A 336 -10.28 1.81 6.19
N MET A 337 -10.70 2.96 6.72
CA MET A 337 -10.44 3.37 8.10
C MET A 337 -10.93 2.31 9.10
N VAL A 338 -12.15 1.81 8.95
CA VAL A 338 -12.71 0.78 9.84
C VAL A 338 -11.95 -0.54 9.71
N PHE A 339 -11.52 -0.91 8.49
CA PHE A 339 -10.66 -2.10 8.32
C PHE A 339 -9.33 -1.95 9.03
N HIS A 340 -8.60 -0.86 8.78
CA HIS A 340 -7.30 -0.61 9.41
C HIS A 340 -7.39 -0.50 10.92
N ALA A 341 -8.39 0.21 11.45
CA ALA A 341 -8.65 0.29 12.88
C ALA A 341 -8.91 -1.10 13.49
N GLY A 342 -9.71 -1.93 12.81
CA GLY A 342 -9.95 -3.31 13.20
C GLY A 342 -8.71 -4.19 13.13
N PHE A 343 -7.82 -4.00 12.15
CA PHE A 343 -6.57 -4.74 12.02
C PHE A 343 -5.59 -4.39 13.14
N VAL A 344 -5.40 -3.10 13.41
CA VAL A 344 -4.55 -2.62 14.51
C VAL A 344 -5.07 -3.16 15.84
N ALA A 345 -6.37 -3.01 16.12
CA ALA A 345 -6.99 -3.52 17.34
C ALA A 345 -6.85 -5.05 17.47
N ALA A 346 -7.04 -5.81 16.37
CA ALA A 346 -6.86 -7.25 16.38
C ALA A 346 -5.40 -7.67 16.63
N THR A 347 -4.43 -6.98 16.03
CA THR A 347 -3.00 -7.23 16.26
C THR A 347 -2.61 -6.94 17.70
N LEU A 348 -3.06 -5.82 18.28
CA LEU A 348 -2.82 -5.48 19.68
C LEU A 348 -3.51 -6.48 20.64
N ALA A 349 -4.66 -7.03 20.26
CA ALA A 349 -5.36 -8.07 21.00
C ALA A 349 -4.78 -9.49 20.80
N GLY A 350 -3.61 -9.63 20.17
CA GLY A 350 -2.93 -10.91 20.02
C GLY A 350 -3.46 -11.83 18.91
N ARG A 351 -4.29 -11.33 17.99
CA ARG A 351 -4.83 -12.16 16.90
C ARG A 351 -3.86 -12.25 15.73
N VAL A 352 -3.53 -13.47 15.32
CA VAL A 352 -2.62 -13.75 14.21
C VAL A 352 -3.35 -13.77 12.87
N VAL A 353 -2.74 -13.17 11.84
CA VAL A 353 -3.26 -13.19 10.48
C VAL A 353 -2.81 -14.47 9.77
N ALA A 354 -3.78 -15.28 9.32
CA ALA A 354 -3.50 -16.42 8.46
C ALA A 354 -2.97 -15.96 7.08
N TRP A 355 -1.93 -16.62 6.59
CA TRP A 355 -1.32 -16.31 5.30
C TRP A 355 -1.96 -17.18 4.21
N ASN A 356 -3.05 -16.69 3.61
CA ASN A 356 -3.71 -17.36 2.50
C ASN A 356 -3.15 -16.88 1.17
N ALA A 357 -3.19 -17.74 0.14
CA ALA A 357 -2.84 -17.36 -1.22
C ALA A 357 -3.76 -16.23 -1.68
N GLN A 358 -3.16 -15.21 -2.30
CA GLN A 358 -3.90 -14.07 -2.85
C GLN A 358 -4.48 -14.48 -4.20
N ASP A 359 -5.76 -14.21 -4.42
CA ASP A 359 -6.37 -14.32 -5.74
C ASP A 359 -5.84 -13.18 -6.61
N ARG A 360 -5.25 -13.53 -7.76
CA ARG A 360 -4.62 -12.60 -8.71
C ARG A 360 -5.49 -12.39 -9.94
N SER A 361 -6.76 -12.78 -9.90
CA SER A 361 -7.71 -12.54 -10.99
C SER A 361 -8.46 -11.21 -10.83
N ASP A 362 -8.94 -10.67 -11.96
CA ASP A 362 -9.85 -9.50 -11.98
C ASP A 362 -11.27 -9.95 -11.62
N ARG A 363 -11.44 -10.42 -10.39
CA ARG A 363 -12.72 -10.92 -9.87
C ARG A 363 -13.61 -9.78 -9.39
N GLY A 364 -14.90 -9.88 -9.71
CA GLY A 364 -15.93 -9.06 -9.09
C GLY A 364 -16.27 -9.58 -7.68
N VAL A 365 -16.66 -8.66 -6.79
CA VAL A 365 -17.14 -8.99 -5.45
C VAL A 365 -18.66 -9.20 -5.49
N GLY A 366 -19.11 -10.40 -5.11
CA GLY A 366 -20.52 -10.72 -4.97
C GLY A 366 -21.14 -10.16 -3.68
N LEU A 367 -22.47 -9.97 -3.67
CA LEU A 367 -23.20 -9.39 -2.54
C LEU A 367 -22.98 -10.15 -1.22
N GLY A 368 -23.01 -11.48 -1.25
CA GLY A 368 -22.82 -12.31 -0.05
C GLY A 368 -21.41 -12.23 0.54
N GLU A 369 -20.38 -11.99 -0.28
CA GLU A 369 -19.02 -11.72 0.20
C GLU A 369 -18.92 -10.29 0.74
N ALA A 370 -19.42 -9.30 -0.02
CA ALA A 370 -19.41 -7.90 0.37
C ALA A 370 -20.10 -7.69 1.73
N TYR A 371 -21.32 -8.20 1.90
CA TYR A 371 -22.05 -8.08 3.16
C TYR A 371 -21.30 -8.71 4.34
N ARG A 372 -20.77 -9.93 4.17
CA ARG A 372 -20.05 -10.64 5.25
C ARG A 372 -18.82 -9.87 5.73
N ARG A 373 -18.10 -9.24 4.80
CA ARG A 373 -16.86 -8.49 5.07
C ARG A 373 -17.11 -7.06 5.52
N LEU A 374 -18.18 -6.41 5.04
CA LEU A 374 -18.45 -4.98 5.22
C LEU A 374 -19.63 -4.68 6.15
N ARG A 375 -20.29 -5.70 6.72
CA ARG A 375 -21.34 -5.48 7.74
C ARG A 375 -20.87 -4.62 8.93
N PRO A 376 -19.61 -4.68 9.43
CA PRO A 376 -19.20 -3.79 10.51
C PRO A 376 -19.29 -2.32 10.11
N GLN A 377 -18.87 -1.98 8.88
CA GLN A 377 -18.95 -0.63 8.32
C GLN A 377 -20.40 -0.18 8.18
N LEU A 378 -21.27 -1.04 7.62
CA LEU A 378 -22.68 -0.73 7.44
C LEU A 378 -23.38 -0.46 8.78
N TRP A 379 -23.25 -1.37 9.75
CA TRP A 379 -23.93 -1.24 11.04
C TRP A 379 -23.37 -0.09 11.87
N LEU A 380 -22.06 0.14 11.81
CA LEU A 380 -21.44 1.31 12.41
C LEU A 380 -21.99 2.60 11.79
N GLY A 381 -21.99 2.70 10.45
CA GLY A 381 -22.52 3.85 9.75
C GLY A 381 -23.99 4.12 10.05
N LEU A 382 -24.82 3.06 10.12
CA LEU A 382 -26.24 3.17 10.43
C LEU A 382 -26.48 3.64 11.86
N ALA A 383 -25.87 2.97 12.85
CA ALA A 383 -26.02 3.34 14.25
C ALA A 383 -25.52 4.77 14.52
N TRP A 384 -24.38 5.14 13.94
CA TRP A 384 -23.80 6.47 14.10
C TRP A 384 -24.64 7.55 13.41
N THR A 385 -25.21 7.26 12.24
CA THR A 385 -26.15 8.16 11.54
C THR A 385 -27.41 8.37 12.38
N LEU A 386 -28.04 7.31 12.88
CA LEU A 386 -29.25 7.41 13.69
C LEU A 386 -29.00 8.21 14.98
N ALA A 387 -27.89 7.93 15.66
CA ALA A 387 -27.51 8.66 16.88
C ALA A 387 -27.27 10.15 16.60
N THR A 388 -26.51 10.48 15.55
CA THR A 388 -26.19 11.89 15.24
C THR A 388 -27.39 12.67 14.72
N VAL A 389 -28.27 12.07 13.92
CA VAL A 389 -29.51 12.71 13.47
C VAL A 389 -30.47 12.93 14.64
N ALA A 390 -30.56 12.00 15.59
CA ALA A 390 -31.44 12.13 16.74
C ALA A 390 -30.92 13.16 17.77
N ILE A 391 -29.62 13.19 18.02
CA ILE A 391 -29.02 13.97 19.13
C ILE A 391 -28.46 15.31 18.66
N ALA A 392 -27.74 15.34 17.52
CA ALA A 392 -27.03 16.51 17.04
C ALA A 392 -27.18 16.71 15.51
N PRO A 393 -28.38 17.09 15.01
CA PRO A 393 -28.67 17.15 13.56
C PRO A 393 -27.75 18.07 12.76
N ARG A 394 -27.24 19.15 13.37
CA ARG A 394 -26.27 20.05 12.72
C ARG A 394 -24.92 19.37 12.48
N PHE A 395 -24.49 18.54 13.42
CA PHE A 395 -23.21 17.83 13.34
C PHE A 395 -23.25 16.67 12.34
N PHE A 396 -24.43 16.07 12.11
CA PHE A 396 -24.61 15.07 11.06
C PHE A 396 -24.10 15.54 9.69
N TRP A 397 -24.36 16.79 9.30
CA TRP A 397 -23.89 17.32 8.01
C TRP A 397 -22.37 17.39 7.91
N TRP A 398 -21.69 17.72 9.01
CA TRP A 398 -20.23 17.71 9.07
C TRP A 398 -19.65 16.29 8.98
N LEU A 399 -20.32 15.31 9.58
CA LEU A 399 -19.93 13.89 9.49
C LEU A 399 -20.39 13.21 8.20
N SER A 400 -21.24 13.86 7.39
CA SER A 400 -21.93 13.21 6.27
C SER A 400 -21.00 12.52 5.26
N PRO A 401 -19.80 13.04 4.90
CA PRO A 401 -18.92 12.30 3.98
C PRO A 401 -18.42 10.97 4.57
N VAL A 402 -18.15 10.95 5.88
CA VAL A 402 -17.73 9.75 6.59
C VAL A 402 -18.88 8.75 6.67
N LEU A 403 -20.06 9.21 7.10
CA LEU A 403 -21.25 8.36 7.24
C LEU A 403 -21.70 7.81 5.88
N ALA A 404 -21.68 8.62 4.82
CA ALA A 404 -21.97 8.20 3.46
C ALA A 404 -21.00 7.10 2.99
N GLY A 405 -19.70 7.26 3.22
CA GLY A 405 -18.71 6.23 2.88
C GLY A 405 -18.94 4.90 3.62
N LEU A 406 -19.36 4.94 4.89
CA LEU A 406 -19.68 3.75 5.67
C LEU A 406 -20.97 3.06 5.19
N LEU A 407 -22.04 3.83 4.98
CA LEU A 407 -23.34 3.32 4.53
C LEU A 407 -23.26 2.75 3.10
N LEU A 408 -22.49 3.40 2.22
CA LEU A 408 -22.29 2.98 0.83
C LEU A 408 -21.16 1.97 0.65
N ALA A 409 -20.51 1.50 1.72
CA ALA A 409 -19.34 0.63 1.62
C ALA A 409 -19.62 -0.65 0.78
N ILE A 410 -20.77 -1.30 1.00
CA ILE A 410 -21.16 -2.51 0.25
C ILE A 410 -21.38 -2.22 -1.25
N PRO A 411 -22.28 -1.31 -1.66
CA PRO A 411 -22.51 -1.04 -3.07
C PRO A 411 -21.26 -0.47 -3.75
N LEU A 412 -20.46 0.35 -3.06
CA LEU A 412 -19.20 0.85 -3.61
C LEU A 412 -18.21 -0.28 -3.88
N ALA A 413 -17.92 -1.14 -2.89
CA ALA A 413 -17.00 -2.26 -3.07
C ALA A 413 -17.42 -3.18 -4.22
N MET A 414 -18.72 -3.46 -4.35
CA MET A 414 -19.27 -4.24 -5.46
C MET A 414 -19.11 -3.52 -6.80
N ALA A 415 -19.58 -2.27 -6.91
CA ALA A 415 -19.54 -1.51 -8.15
C ALA A 415 -18.11 -1.28 -8.64
N THR A 416 -17.18 -0.93 -7.75
CA THR A 416 -15.79 -0.66 -8.12
C THR A 416 -14.99 -1.93 -8.43
N SER A 417 -15.42 -3.10 -7.95
CA SER A 417 -14.76 -4.39 -8.26
C SER A 417 -15.02 -4.89 -9.69
N ARG A 418 -15.89 -4.23 -10.44
CA ARG A 418 -16.33 -4.68 -11.76
C ARG A 418 -15.35 -4.27 -12.87
N ALA A 419 -14.90 -5.26 -13.64
CA ALA A 419 -14.09 -5.05 -14.84
C ALA A 419 -14.85 -4.29 -15.94
N ASP A 420 -16.15 -4.56 -16.14
CA ASP A 420 -16.94 -3.88 -17.17
C ASP A 420 -17.08 -2.37 -16.90
N TRP A 421 -17.20 -1.97 -15.64
CA TRP A 421 -17.21 -0.56 -15.26
C TRP A 421 -15.85 0.10 -15.47
N GLY A 422 -14.75 -0.61 -15.16
CA GLY A 422 -13.40 -0.12 -15.42
C GLY A 422 -13.10 0.02 -16.92
N LEU A 423 -13.53 -0.93 -17.75
CA LEU A 423 -13.40 -0.85 -19.21
C LEU A 423 -14.26 0.28 -19.80
N ARG A 424 -15.49 0.50 -19.29
CA ARG A 424 -16.32 1.65 -19.68
C ARG A 424 -15.67 2.99 -19.32
N ALA A 425 -15.11 3.10 -18.11
CA ALA A 425 -14.36 4.28 -17.72
C ALA A 425 -13.18 4.53 -18.69
N ARG A 426 -12.51 3.47 -19.17
CA ARG A 426 -11.42 3.58 -20.16
C ARG A 426 -11.92 4.12 -21.48
N ALA A 427 -13.05 3.58 -21.96
CA ALA A 427 -13.68 4.03 -23.19
C ALA A 427 -14.12 5.52 -23.12
N TRP A 428 -14.48 6.01 -21.93
CA TRP A 428 -14.75 7.43 -21.69
C TRP A 428 -13.51 8.30 -21.47
N GLY A 429 -12.31 7.71 -21.58
CA GLY A 429 -11.04 8.37 -21.36
C GLY A 429 -10.74 8.69 -19.90
N LEU A 430 -11.40 8.04 -18.94
CA LEU A 430 -11.17 8.20 -17.51
C LEU A 430 -10.11 7.21 -16.99
N PHE A 431 -9.33 7.68 -16.04
CA PHE A 431 -8.25 6.95 -15.34
C PHE A 431 -7.21 6.35 -16.29
N LEU A 432 -6.95 7.01 -17.43
CA LEU A 432 -5.93 6.58 -18.37
C LEU A 432 -4.54 6.76 -17.74
N THR A 433 -3.67 5.77 -17.90
CA THR A 433 -2.25 5.91 -17.55
C THR A 433 -1.36 5.81 -18.79
N PRO A 434 -0.10 6.30 -18.74
CA PRO A 434 0.87 6.08 -19.82
C PRO A 434 1.03 4.62 -20.22
N GLU A 435 0.95 3.72 -19.25
CA GLU A 435 1.05 2.27 -19.47
C GLU A 435 -0.15 1.71 -20.24
N GLU A 436 -1.31 2.39 -20.24
CA GLU A 436 -2.50 1.99 -21.00
C GLU A 436 -2.57 2.64 -22.39
N THR A 437 -2.05 3.86 -22.55
CA THR A 437 -2.12 4.63 -23.80
C THR A 437 -0.92 4.41 -24.72
N ALA A 438 0.25 4.14 -24.14
CA ALA A 438 1.47 3.80 -24.85
C ALA A 438 2.15 2.60 -24.14
N PRO A 439 1.55 1.40 -24.21
CA PRO A 439 2.02 0.26 -23.43
C PRO A 439 3.46 -0.12 -23.84
N PRO A 440 4.38 -0.24 -22.85
CA PRO A 440 5.75 -0.62 -23.13
C PRO A 440 5.83 -2.05 -23.66
N LEU A 441 6.94 -2.39 -24.34
CA LEU A 441 7.07 -3.69 -25.02
C LEU A 441 6.90 -4.86 -24.05
N GLU A 442 7.61 -4.79 -22.92
CA GLU A 442 7.60 -5.81 -21.88
C GLU A 442 6.18 -6.04 -21.34
N TRP A 443 5.42 -4.95 -21.18
CA TRP A 443 4.04 -5.02 -20.74
C TRP A 443 3.10 -5.56 -21.82
N ARG A 444 3.33 -5.23 -23.10
CA ARG A 444 2.59 -5.82 -24.23
C ARG A 444 2.81 -7.32 -24.31
N GLU A 445 4.04 -7.78 -24.12
CA GLU A 445 4.38 -9.20 -24.12
C GLU A 445 3.70 -9.94 -22.96
N VAL A 446 3.67 -9.34 -21.76
CA VAL A 446 2.92 -9.90 -20.62
C VAL A 446 1.43 -10.02 -20.93
N LEU A 447 0.81 -8.98 -21.49
CA LEU A 447 -0.60 -9.00 -21.89
C LEU A 447 -0.90 -10.01 -23.01
N GLN A 448 0.05 -10.27 -23.91
CA GLN A 448 -0.08 -11.24 -25.00
C GLN A 448 0.28 -12.66 -24.58
N SER A 449 1.06 -12.81 -23.51
CA SER A 449 1.41 -14.11 -22.95
C SER A 449 0.16 -14.77 -22.38
N THR A 450 -0.43 -15.69 -23.13
CA THR A 450 -1.46 -16.61 -22.64
C THR A 450 -0.79 -17.59 -21.69
N VAL A 451 -0.46 -17.16 -20.48
CA VAL A 451 -0.16 -18.09 -19.39
C VAL A 451 -1.52 -18.53 -18.85
N PRO A 452 -1.94 -19.79 -19.08
CA PRO A 452 -3.19 -20.27 -18.49
C PRO A 452 -3.10 -20.09 -16.97
N ALA A 453 -4.16 -19.52 -16.38
CA ALA A 453 -4.23 -19.34 -14.94
C ALA A 453 -3.97 -20.69 -14.27
N VAL A 454 -2.95 -20.75 -13.39
CA VAL A 454 -2.75 -21.94 -12.54
C VAL A 454 -4.04 -22.12 -11.74
N PRO A 455 -4.74 -23.27 -11.85
CA PRO A 455 -5.99 -23.46 -11.16
C PRO A 455 -5.79 -23.21 -9.66
N ALA A 456 -6.67 -22.40 -9.07
CA ALA A 456 -6.64 -22.14 -7.64
C ALA A 456 -6.68 -23.49 -6.89
N PRO A 457 -5.89 -23.67 -5.82
CA PRO A 457 -5.93 -24.91 -5.06
C PRO A 457 -7.36 -25.16 -4.61
N ALA A 458 -7.86 -26.38 -4.86
CA ALA A 458 -9.14 -26.83 -4.34
C ALA A 458 -9.20 -26.46 -2.85
N ARG A 459 -10.26 -25.76 -2.44
CA ARG A 459 -10.48 -25.44 -1.03
C ARG A 459 -10.43 -26.76 -0.27
N LEU A 460 -9.38 -26.96 0.52
CA LEU A 460 -9.37 -28.03 1.50
C LEU A 460 -10.50 -27.70 2.46
N SER A 461 -11.61 -28.42 2.32
CA SER A 461 -12.63 -28.52 3.35
C SER A 461 -11.98 -29.17 4.55
N ALA A 462 -11.76 -28.37 5.60
CA ALA A 462 -11.65 -28.84 6.97
C ALA A 462 -12.62 -28.01 7.80
#